data_AF-G0QHZ8-F1
#
_entry.id   AF-G0QHZ8-F1
#
_cell.length_a   1.000
_cell.length_b   1.000
_cell.length_c   1.000
_cell.angle_alpha   90.00
_cell.angle_beta   90.00
_cell.angle_gamma   90.00
#
_symmetry.space_group_name_H-M   'P 1'
#
loop_
_entity.id
_entity.type
_entity.pdbx_description
1 polymer ?
#
loop_
_entity_poly.entity_id
_entity_poly.type
_entity_poly.pdbx_seq_one_letter_code
_entity_poly.pdbx_strand_id
1 'polypeptide(L)'
;MRQNGYGNAEVIIREEMGIDRFIDGLMDNRRYLPSLEIVNKSDTVSQTKREDLTDRFDLLVSAETGKNLDSLKERIFEKIGLIRVYMKEKNQDPDKDEPLMLDKGSTVGDALETLPGDMKQKFKHARVTGSSSKFPEQKVGEDHQLEDEDILQLNLKRI
;
A
#
# COMPACT_ATOMS: atom_id res chain seq x y z
N MET A 1 -1.00 -17.04 -27.56
CA MET A 1 -2.16 -16.37 -28.20
C MET A 1 -3.15 -17.35 -28.83
N ARG A 2 -2.83 -18.05 -29.93
CA ARG A 2 -3.76 -19.04 -30.54
C ARG A 2 -4.16 -20.18 -29.60
N GLN A 3 -3.23 -20.70 -28.80
CA GLN A 3 -3.52 -21.70 -27.77
C GLN A 3 -4.40 -21.17 -26.63
N ASN A 4 -4.46 -19.85 -26.43
CA ASN A 4 -5.31 -19.18 -25.43
C ASN A 4 -6.61 -18.63 -26.06
N GLY A 5 -7.00 -19.12 -27.25
CA GLY A 5 -8.27 -18.75 -27.90
C GLY A 5 -8.27 -17.44 -28.71
N TYR A 6 -7.15 -16.69 -28.74
CA TYR A 6 -7.05 -15.47 -29.55
C TYR A 6 -6.66 -15.81 -31.00
N GLY A 7 -7.62 -15.69 -31.92
CA GLY A 7 -7.40 -15.88 -33.36
C GLY A 7 -6.62 -14.74 -34.01
N ASN A 8 -6.94 -13.50 -33.62
CA ASN A 8 -6.26 -12.26 -34.01
C ASN A 8 -6.22 -11.31 -32.80
N ALA A 9 -5.13 -10.56 -32.63
CA ALA A 9 -4.99 -9.56 -31.57
C ALA A 9 -4.00 -8.45 -31.98
N GLU A 10 -4.25 -7.23 -31.52
CA GLU A 10 -3.29 -6.13 -31.57
C GLU A 10 -2.67 -5.99 -30.17
N VAL A 11 -1.34 -5.98 -30.10
CA VAL A 11 -0.59 -5.93 -28.84
C VAL A 11 0.36 -4.74 -28.90
N ILE A 12 0.24 -3.83 -27.93
CA ILE A 12 1.12 -2.67 -27.79
C ILE A 12 2.08 -2.93 -26.62
N ILE A 13 3.36 -3.09 -26.93
CA ILE A 13 4.42 -3.30 -25.93
C ILE A 13 5.15 -1.97 -25.72
N ARG A 14 5.14 -1.47 -24.48
CA ARG A 14 5.74 -0.16 -24.10
C ARG A 14 7.07 -0.28 -23.36
N GLU A 15 7.61 -1.48 -23.24
CA GLU A 15 8.84 -1.78 -22.51
C GLU A 15 9.58 -2.97 -23.15
N GLU A 16 10.88 -3.09 -22.91
CA GLU A 16 11.59 -4.33 -23.27
C GLU A 16 11.12 -5.46 -22.34
N MET A 17 10.62 -6.55 -22.93
CA MET A 17 10.08 -7.67 -22.16
C MET A 17 10.44 -9.03 -22.75
N GLY A 18 10.71 -10.00 -21.87
CA GLY A 18 10.90 -11.40 -22.23
C GLY A 18 9.57 -12.15 -22.42
N ILE A 19 9.66 -13.38 -22.93
CA ILE A 19 8.50 -14.25 -23.20
C ILE A 19 7.70 -14.51 -21.92
N ASP A 20 8.36 -14.76 -20.79
CA ASP A 20 7.67 -15.04 -19.53
C ASP A 20 6.84 -13.85 -19.05
N ARG A 21 7.39 -12.62 -19.15
CA ARG A 21 6.67 -11.39 -18.79
C ARG A 21 5.48 -11.14 -19.72
N PHE A 22 5.60 -11.51 -21.00
CA PHE A 22 4.49 -11.45 -21.94
C PHE A 22 3.38 -12.46 -21.61
N ILE A 23 3.76 -13.68 -21.21
CA ILE A 23 2.81 -14.71 -20.76
C ILE A 23 2.11 -14.24 -19.47
N ASP A 24 2.86 -13.69 -18.52
CA ASP A 24 2.31 -13.20 -17.25
C ASP A 24 1.23 -12.12 -17.49
N GLY A 25 1.49 -11.17 -18.38
CA GLY A 25 0.51 -10.15 -18.78
C GLY A 25 -0.71 -10.71 -19.50
N LEU A 26 -0.60 -11.88 -20.13
CA LEU A 26 -1.70 -12.53 -20.84
C LEU A 26 -2.60 -13.37 -19.93
N MET A 27 -2.05 -13.95 -18.86
CA MET A 27 -2.77 -14.92 -18.03
C MET A 27 -3.59 -14.30 -16.90
N ASP A 28 -3.42 -13.01 -16.60
CA ASP A 28 -4.14 -12.21 -15.56
C ASP A 28 -4.41 -12.95 -14.23
N ASN A 29 -3.57 -13.93 -13.90
CA ASN A 29 -3.70 -14.80 -12.74
C ASN A 29 -2.46 -14.73 -11.83
N ARG A 30 -1.54 -13.82 -12.16
CA ARG A 30 -0.31 -13.56 -11.41
C ARG A 30 -0.56 -12.46 -10.38
N ARG A 31 -0.11 -12.69 -9.14
CA ARG A 31 -0.07 -11.66 -8.10
C ARG A 31 1.39 -11.34 -7.81
N TYR A 32 1.79 -10.10 -8.06
CA TYR A 32 3.12 -9.62 -7.70
C TYR A 32 3.05 -9.08 -6.27
N LEU A 33 3.80 -9.70 -5.37
CA LEU A 33 3.86 -9.31 -3.96
C LEU A 33 5.21 -8.70 -3.65
N PRO A 34 5.27 -7.65 -2.81
CA PRO A 34 6.53 -7.17 -2.27
C PRO A 34 7.23 -8.29 -1.47
N SER A 35 8.54 -8.43 -1.63
CA SER A 35 9.36 -9.43 -0.93
C SER A 35 10.56 -8.78 -0.25
N LEU A 36 10.86 -9.12 1.00
CA LEU A 36 12.02 -8.63 1.74
C LEU A 36 13.00 -9.79 1.98
N GLU A 37 14.25 -9.66 1.53
CA GLU A 37 15.27 -10.69 1.69
C GLU A 37 16.13 -10.44 2.92
N ILE A 38 16.09 -11.38 3.88
CA ILE A 38 16.68 -11.20 5.20
C ILE A 38 17.59 -12.38 5.52
N VAL A 39 18.76 -12.10 6.09
CA VAL A 39 19.68 -13.14 6.59
C VAL A 39 19.65 -13.15 8.11
N ASN A 40 19.21 -14.27 8.68
CA ASN A 40 19.22 -14.51 10.12
C ASN A 40 20.58 -15.06 10.59
N LYS A 41 20.81 -15.10 11.92
CA LYS A 41 22.05 -15.55 12.58
C LYS A 41 23.28 -14.68 12.27
N SER A 42 23.07 -13.39 12.06
CA SER A 42 24.14 -12.42 11.75
C SER A 42 25.16 -12.21 12.89
N ASP A 43 24.91 -12.79 14.06
CA ASP A 43 25.83 -12.92 15.19
C ASP A 43 26.95 -13.96 14.94
N THR A 44 26.69 -14.98 14.12
CA THR A 44 27.68 -16.04 13.78
C THR A 44 28.57 -15.71 12.59
N VAL A 45 28.32 -14.59 11.92
CA VAL A 45 28.97 -14.22 10.65
C VAL A 45 30.27 -13.47 10.91
N SER A 46 31.35 -13.87 10.23
CA SER A 46 32.64 -13.17 10.28
C SER A 46 32.57 -11.79 9.63
N GLN A 47 33.42 -10.86 10.08
CA GLN A 47 33.38 -9.46 9.63
C GLN A 47 33.52 -9.31 8.10
N THR A 48 34.41 -10.09 7.47
CA THR A 48 34.61 -10.09 6.02
C THR A 48 33.38 -10.56 5.23
N LYS A 49 32.62 -11.53 5.75
CA LYS A 49 31.38 -11.99 5.11
C LYS A 49 30.22 -11.03 5.34
N ARG A 50 30.28 -10.23 6.40
CA ARG A 50 29.20 -9.30 6.76
C ARG A 50 29.02 -8.21 5.71
N GLU A 51 30.12 -7.71 5.13
CA GLU A 51 30.10 -6.69 4.07
C GLU A 51 29.42 -7.23 2.81
N ASP A 52 29.86 -8.39 2.28
CA ASP A 52 29.24 -9.04 1.11
C ASP A 52 27.73 -9.29 1.30
N LEU A 53 27.32 -9.72 2.49
CA LEU A 53 25.91 -9.99 2.78
C LEU A 53 25.09 -8.69 2.92
N THR A 54 25.70 -7.58 3.36
CA THR A 54 24.99 -6.30 3.50
C THR A 54 24.72 -5.67 2.14
N ASP A 55 25.58 -5.89 1.15
CA ASP A 55 25.39 -5.37 -0.21
C ASP A 55 24.36 -6.18 -1.02
N ARG A 56 24.14 -7.45 -0.66
CA ARG A 56 23.29 -8.39 -1.42
C ARG A 56 21.87 -8.55 -0.89
N PHE A 57 21.65 -8.31 0.40
CA PHE A 57 20.38 -8.58 1.07
C PHE A 57 19.84 -7.31 1.73
N ASP A 58 18.52 -7.23 1.90
CA ASP A 58 17.87 -6.03 2.45
C ASP A 58 18.24 -5.80 3.93
N LEU A 59 18.44 -6.88 4.70
CA LEU A 59 18.73 -6.79 6.14
C LEU A 59 19.43 -8.02 6.70
N LEU A 60 20.38 -7.80 7.61
CA LEU A 60 20.98 -8.84 8.46
C LEU A 60 20.39 -8.74 9.87
N VAL A 61 19.83 -9.84 10.38
CA VAL A 61 19.20 -9.90 11.70
C VAL A 61 19.80 -11.00 12.57
N SER A 62 19.57 -10.94 13.87
CA SER A 62 19.82 -12.06 14.77
C SER A 62 18.61 -12.21 15.68
N ALA A 63 17.81 -13.25 15.42
CA ALA A 63 16.65 -13.57 16.23
C ALA A 63 17.03 -13.95 17.68
N GLU A 64 18.24 -14.49 17.87
CA GLU A 64 18.75 -14.90 19.18
C GLU A 64 19.16 -13.71 20.04
N THR A 65 19.85 -12.73 19.46
CA THR A 65 20.33 -11.54 20.19
C THR A 65 19.37 -10.35 20.13
N GLY A 66 18.33 -10.43 19.31
CA GLY A 66 17.40 -9.33 19.04
C GLY A 66 17.94 -8.27 18.06
N LYS A 67 19.15 -8.45 17.52
CA LYS A 67 19.79 -7.45 16.64
C LYS A 67 18.97 -7.21 15.37
N ASN A 68 18.70 -5.93 15.08
CA ASN A 68 18.00 -5.43 13.90
C ASN A 68 16.55 -5.92 13.73
N LEU A 69 15.92 -6.48 14.78
CA LEU A 69 14.52 -6.90 14.69
C LEU A 69 13.54 -5.72 14.60
N ASP A 70 13.84 -4.58 15.20
CA ASP A 70 12.97 -3.40 15.08
C ASP A 70 13.06 -2.78 13.69
N SER A 71 14.27 -2.67 13.12
CA SER A 71 14.46 -2.28 11.72
C SER A 71 13.78 -3.25 10.73
N LEU A 72 13.69 -4.54 11.08
CA LEU A 72 12.92 -5.49 10.29
C LEU A 72 11.42 -5.16 10.31
N LYS A 73 10.84 -4.86 11.48
CA LYS A 73 9.42 -4.49 11.59
C LYS A 73 9.12 -3.23 10.79
N GLU A 74 9.97 -2.21 10.89
CA GLU A 74 9.85 -0.96 10.13
C GLU A 74 9.86 -1.22 8.62
N ARG A 75 10.84 -1.98 8.12
CA ARG A 75 10.93 -2.34 6.70
C ARG A 75 9.75 -3.16 6.22
N ILE A 76 9.22 -4.08 7.05
CA ILE A 76 8.01 -4.82 6.71
C ILE A 76 6.85 -3.83 6.54
N PHE A 77 6.64 -2.94 7.49
CA PHE A 77 5.55 -1.96 7.43
C PHE A 77 5.65 -1.06 6.18
N GLU A 78 6.84 -0.52 5.91
CA GLU A 78 7.13 0.29 4.72
C GLU A 78 6.84 -0.47 3.41
N LYS A 79 7.20 -1.76 3.34
CA LYS A 79 7.09 -2.56 2.12
C LYS A 79 5.68 -3.09 1.86
N ILE A 80 4.87 -3.29 2.91
CA ILE A 80 3.43 -3.57 2.74
C ILE A 80 2.75 -2.34 2.11
N GLY A 81 3.23 -1.13 2.41
CA GLY A 81 2.76 0.09 1.77
C GLY A 81 1.34 0.46 2.21
N LEU A 82 1.06 0.35 3.51
CA LEU A 82 -0.20 0.80 4.08
C LEU A 82 -0.15 2.29 4.42
N ILE A 83 -1.31 2.92 4.43
CA ILE A 83 -1.54 4.28 4.92
C ILE A 83 -2.59 4.24 6.04
N ARG A 84 -2.42 5.11 7.04
CA ARG A 84 -3.33 5.31 8.15
C ARG A 84 -4.19 6.53 7.88
N VAL A 85 -5.50 6.36 7.78
CA VAL A 85 -6.43 7.47 7.60
C VAL A 85 -7.28 7.62 8.86
N TYR A 86 -7.19 8.78 9.49
CA TYR A 86 -7.88 9.06 10.75
C TYR A 86 -9.29 9.59 10.49
N MET A 87 -10.29 8.87 10.98
CA MET A 87 -11.69 9.26 10.80
C MET A 87 -12.06 10.41 11.73
N LYS A 88 -12.84 11.36 11.20
CA LYS A 88 -13.32 12.51 11.97
C LYS A 88 -14.81 12.68 11.82
N GLU A 89 -15.51 12.79 12.95
CA GLU A 89 -16.90 13.20 12.96
C GLU A 89 -17.04 14.73 12.90
N LYS A 90 -18.20 15.19 12.42
CA LYS A 90 -18.49 16.62 12.34
C LYS A 90 -18.47 17.24 13.74
N ASN A 91 -17.63 18.26 13.91
CA ASN A 91 -17.43 18.98 15.18
C ASN A 91 -16.79 18.13 16.30
N GLN A 92 -16.19 17.00 15.97
CA GLN A 92 -15.37 16.23 16.91
C GLN A 92 -13.91 16.28 16.48
N ASP A 93 -13.02 15.96 17.42
CA ASP A 93 -11.63 15.70 17.12
C ASP A 93 -11.48 14.39 16.32
N PRO A 94 -10.45 14.26 15.48
CA PRO A 94 -10.19 13.01 14.76
C PRO A 94 -9.86 11.88 15.75
N ASP A 95 -10.39 10.68 15.47
CA ASP A 95 -9.98 9.47 16.17
C ASP A 95 -8.58 9.07 15.71
N LYS A 96 -7.62 9.13 16.64
CA LYS A 96 -6.22 8.76 16.40
C LYS A 96 -5.85 7.40 16.97
N ASP A 97 -6.77 6.77 17.70
CA ASP A 97 -6.55 5.48 18.33
C ASP A 97 -6.88 4.34 17.35
N GLU A 98 -7.92 4.52 16.52
CA GLU A 98 -8.37 3.53 15.54
C GLU A 98 -8.33 4.08 14.09
N PRO A 99 -7.15 4.09 13.42
CA PRO A 99 -7.06 4.52 12.03
C PRO A 99 -7.68 3.49 11.07
N LEU A 100 -8.27 3.99 9.99
CA LEU A 100 -8.61 3.18 8.83
C LEU A 100 -7.32 2.83 8.06
N MET A 101 -6.98 1.55 8.00
CA MET A 101 -5.82 1.06 7.26
C MET A 101 -6.19 0.82 5.80
N LEU A 102 -5.52 1.51 4.88
CA LEU A 102 -5.73 1.38 3.43
C LEU A 102 -4.40 1.11 2.72
N ASP A 103 -4.46 0.58 1.50
CA ASP A 103 -3.27 0.45 0.66
C ASP A 103 -2.83 1.83 0.15
N LYS A 104 -1.53 2.05 0.00
CA LYS A 104 -0.99 3.30 -0.54
C LYS A 104 -1.50 3.51 -1.96
N GLY A 105 -2.06 4.68 -2.18
CA GLY A 105 -2.73 5.03 -3.44
C GLY A 105 -4.23 4.78 -3.45
N SER A 106 -4.79 4.30 -2.34
CA SER A 106 -6.25 4.27 -2.14
C SER A 106 -6.84 5.67 -2.20
N THR A 107 -8.08 5.72 -2.67
CA THR A 107 -8.90 6.91 -2.80
C THR A 107 -9.94 6.99 -1.69
N VAL A 108 -10.66 8.12 -1.60
CA VAL A 108 -11.86 8.23 -0.76
C VAL A 108 -12.90 7.18 -1.15
N GLY A 109 -13.01 6.84 -2.44
CA GLY A 109 -13.87 5.75 -2.93
C GLY A 109 -13.53 4.40 -2.32
N ASP A 110 -12.24 4.04 -2.31
CA ASP A 110 -11.76 2.78 -1.71
C ASP A 110 -12.00 2.77 -0.20
N ALA A 111 -11.78 3.91 0.48
CA ALA A 111 -12.12 4.06 1.89
C ALA A 111 -13.61 3.76 2.17
N LEU A 112 -14.51 4.25 1.31
CA LEU A 112 -15.96 3.98 1.43
C LEU A 112 -16.33 2.50 1.23
N GLU A 113 -15.52 1.71 0.51
CA GLU A 113 -15.74 0.28 0.34
C GLU A 113 -15.31 -0.54 1.56
N THR A 114 -14.27 -0.06 2.27
CA THR A 114 -13.82 -0.69 3.52
C THR A 114 -14.72 -0.37 4.71
N LEU A 115 -15.42 0.77 4.68
CA LEU A 115 -16.31 1.20 5.74
C LEU A 115 -17.66 0.44 5.69
N PRO A 116 -18.22 0.07 6.84
CA PRO A 116 -19.43 -0.73 6.90
C PRO A 116 -20.69 0.03 6.43
N GLY A 117 -21.67 -0.73 5.96
CA GLY A 117 -23.03 -0.27 5.71
C GLY A 117 -23.23 0.35 4.32
N ASP A 118 -24.02 1.42 4.26
CA ASP A 118 -24.44 2.09 3.03
C ASP A 118 -23.77 3.47 2.82
N MET A 119 -22.60 3.68 3.45
CA MET A 119 -21.85 4.94 3.39
C MET A 119 -21.56 5.38 1.96
N LYS A 120 -21.13 4.44 1.09
CA LYS A 120 -20.87 4.72 -0.33
C LYS A 120 -22.13 5.25 -1.04
N GLN A 121 -23.29 4.65 -0.81
CA GLN A 121 -24.56 5.06 -1.44
C GLN A 121 -25.02 6.44 -0.95
N LYS A 122 -24.76 6.73 0.33
CA LYS A 122 -25.08 8.01 0.95
C LYS A 122 -24.02 9.07 0.72
N PHE A 123 -22.89 8.76 0.09
CA PHE A 123 -21.80 9.72 -0.05
C PHE A 123 -22.22 10.98 -0.81
N LYS A 124 -21.79 12.14 -0.31
CA LYS A 124 -21.98 13.44 -0.96
C LYS A 124 -20.65 14.10 -1.30
N HIS A 125 -19.73 14.13 -0.34
CA HIS A 125 -18.35 14.60 -0.46
C HIS A 125 -17.60 14.26 0.83
N ALA A 126 -16.29 14.36 0.81
CA ALA A 126 -15.47 14.33 2.01
C ALA A 126 -14.78 15.68 2.24
N ARG A 127 -14.25 15.85 3.45
CA ARG A 127 -13.25 16.86 3.77
C ARG A 127 -11.99 16.14 4.21
N VAL A 128 -10.86 16.56 3.67
CA VAL A 128 -9.54 16.00 4.01
C VAL A 128 -8.66 17.09 4.59
N THR A 129 -7.89 16.74 5.62
CA THR A 129 -6.81 17.55 6.18
C THR A 129 -5.58 16.67 6.32
N GLY A 130 -4.49 17.03 5.65
CA GLY A 130 -3.24 16.27 5.66
C GLY A 130 -2.43 16.56 4.39
N SER A 131 -1.41 15.75 4.12
CA SER A 131 -0.47 16.00 3.03
C SER A 131 -1.09 15.82 1.64
N SER A 132 -2.15 15.01 1.51
CA SER A 132 -2.88 14.90 0.24
C SER A 132 -3.74 16.14 -0.09
N SER A 133 -4.00 17.00 0.91
CA SER A 133 -4.79 18.22 0.76
C SER A 133 -3.90 19.46 0.61
N LYS A 134 -4.33 20.42 -0.22
CA LYS A 134 -3.63 21.70 -0.39
C LYS A 134 -3.86 22.65 0.79
N PHE A 135 -4.97 22.50 1.49
CA PHE A 135 -5.36 23.30 2.63
C PHE A 135 -6.27 22.49 3.57
N PRO A 136 -6.34 22.83 4.87
CA PRO A 136 -7.18 22.12 5.82
C PRO A 136 -8.66 22.11 5.43
N GLU A 137 -9.34 21.02 5.75
CA GLU A 137 -10.77 20.80 5.48
C GLU A 137 -11.15 20.96 4.00
N GLN A 138 -10.22 20.64 3.10
CA GLN A 138 -10.44 20.69 1.66
C GLN A 138 -11.56 19.74 1.27
N LYS A 139 -12.56 20.27 0.56
CA LYS A 139 -13.65 19.46 0.02
C LYS A 139 -13.18 18.63 -1.17
N VAL A 140 -13.39 17.32 -1.11
CA VAL A 140 -12.94 16.36 -2.13
C VAL A 140 -14.05 15.36 -2.51
N GLY A 141 -13.88 14.72 -3.67
CA GLY A 141 -14.75 13.66 -4.20
C GLY A 141 -14.22 12.26 -3.92
N GLU A 142 -14.81 11.25 -4.55
CA GLU A 142 -14.41 9.84 -4.40
C GLU A 142 -13.02 9.57 -4.98
N ASP A 143 -12.66 10.19 -6.10
CA ASP A 143 -11.38 9.97 -6.80
C ASP A 143 -10.16 10.60 -6.11
N HIS A 144 -10.34 11.28 -4.97
CA HIS A 144 -9.23 11.92 -4.26
C HIS A 144 -8.36 10.86 -3.60
N GLN A 145 -7.09 10.81 -3.99
CA GLN A 145 -6.10 9.92 -3.43
C GLN A 145 -5.72 10.38 -2.00
N LEU A 146 -5.76 9.44 -1.06
CA LEU A 146 -5.40 9.68 0.34
C LEU A 146 -3.92 9.39 0.56
N GLU A 147 -3.34 10.08 1.54
CA GLU A 147 -1.97 9.86 2.01
C GLU A 147 -1.94 9.43 3.48
N ASP A 148 -0.79 8.91 3.92
CA ASP A 148 -0.61 8.48 5.31
C ASP A 148 -0.84 9.66 6.27
N GLU A 149 -1.54 9.36 7.36
CA GLU A 149 -1.93 10.30 8.41
C GLU A 149 -2.96 11.38 8.01
N ASP A 150 -3.59 11.25 6.84
CA ASP A 150 -4.72 12.11 6.47
C ASP A 150 -5.89 11.98 7.46
N ILE A 151 -6.55 13.10 7.74
CA ILE A 151 -7.80 13.16 8.48
C ILE A 151 -8.96 13.22 7.49
N LEU A 152 -9.87 12.26 7.56
CA LEU A 152 -11.02 12.12 6.67
C LEU A 152 -12.34 12.36 7.40
N GLN A 153 -13.10 13.37 6.97
CA GLN A 153 -14.46 13.62 7.43
C GLN A 153 -15.46 13.38 6.30
N LEU A 154 -16.31 12.36 6.44
CA LEU A 154 -17.35 12.03 5.47
C LEU A 154 -18.58 12.92 5.65
N ASN A 155 -19.12 13.42 4.54
CA ASN A 155 -20.41 14.10 4.53
C ASN A 155 -21.40 13.26 3.72
N LEU A 156 -22.38 12.71 4.43
CA LEU A 156 -23.41 11.83 3.87
C LEU A 156 -24.71 12.60 3.59
N LYS A 157 -25.45 12.15 2.57
CA LYS A 157 -26.82 12.60 2.29
C LYS A 157 -27.74 12.06 3.38
N ARG A 158 -28.67 12.88 3.85
CA ARG A 158 -29.82 12.38 4.61
C ARG A 158 -30.78 11.76 3.60
N ILE A 159 -31.04 10.46 3.76
CA ILE A 159 -32.13 9.75 3.08
C ILE A 159 -33.37 9.92 3.96
#